data_AF-A0A6F9A8B3-F1
#
_entry.id   AF-A0A6F9A8B3-F1
#
_cell.length_a   1.000
_cell.length_b   1.000
_cell.length_c   1.000
_cell.angle_alpha   90.00
_cell.angle_beta   90.00
_cell.angle_gamma   90.00
#
_symmetry.space_group_name_H-M   'P 1'
#
loop_
_entity.id
_entity.type
_entity.pdbx_description
1 polymer ?
#
loop_
_entity_poly.entity_id
_entity_poly.type
_entity_poly.pdbx_seq_one_letter_code
_entity_poly.pdbx_strand_id
1 'polypeptide(L)'
;MVSLVTLVLSFTLFSLRLILAANRDEFYNRPTKAADFWASNSEILSGLDLEEGKEGGSWLGINKRGKLAALTNYLEGRPNSDAQGRGEDQLG
;
A
#
# COMPACT_ATOMS: atom_id res chain seq x y z
N MET A 1 -7.11 0.79 19.57
CA MET A 1 -8.06 1.55 18.72
C MET A 1 -7.62 1.38 17.28
N VAL A 2 -8.55 1.15 16.36
CA VAL A 2 -8.26 0.95 14.93
C VAL A 2 -8.25 2.31 14.22
N SER A 3 -7.32 2.49 13.30
CA SER A 3 -7.16 3.68 12.46
C SER A 3 -7.63 3.39 11.05
N LEU A 4 -8.31 4.36 10.43
CA LEU A 4 -8.87 4.24 9.10
C LEU A 4 -7.85 4.76 8.07
N VAL A 5 -7.14 3.84 7.40
CA VAL A 5 -6.29 4.22 6.27
C VAL A 5 -7.19 4.38 5.03
N THR A 6 -7.59 5.62 4.75
CA THR A 6 -8.31 5.99 3.52
C THR A 6 -7.32 6.47 2.46
N LEU A 7 -7.09 5.69 1.41
CA LEU A 7 -6.37 6.17 0.22
C LEU A 7 -7.37 6.53 -0.88
N VAL A 8 -7.26 7.74 -1.43
CA VAL A 8 -8.03 8.21 -2.58
C VAL A 8 -7.10 8.38 -3.79
N LEU A 9 -7.30 7.57 -4.82
CA LEU A 9 -6.58 7.65 -6.10
C LEU A 9 -7.54 8.09 -7.20
N SER A 10 -7.11 9.04 -8.05
CA SER A 10 -7.91 9.58 -9.16
C SER A 10 -7.13 9.50 -10.46
N PHE A 11 -7.68 8.81 -11.47
CA PHE A 11 -7.00 8.58 -12.76
C PHE A 11 -8.01 8.41 -13.91
N THR A 12 -7.53 8.52 -15.16
CA THR A 12 -8.40 8.42 -16.35
C THR A 12 -8.22 7.06 -17.04
N LEU A 13 -9.32 6.35 -17.25
CA LEU A 13 -9.41 5.05 -17.93
C LEU A 13 -10.44 5.17 -19.05
N PHE A 14 -10.02 5.05 -20.32
CA PHE A 14 -10.90 5.08 -21.50
C PHE A 14 -11.96 6.21 -21.45
N SER A 15 -11.49 7.44 -21.25
CA SER A 15 -12.30 8.68 -21.08
C SER A 15 -13.17 8.79 -19.81
N LEU A 16 -13.18 7.79 -18.93
CA LEU A 16 -13.82 7.88 -17.60
C LEU A 16 -12.79 8.29 -16.54
N ARG A 17 -13.19 9.17 -15.61
CA ARG A 17 -12.42 9.45 -14.38
C ARG A 17 -12.78 8.40 -13.33
N LEU A 18 -11.86 7.50 -13.04
CA LEU A 18 -11.98 6.56 -11.93
C LEU A 18 -11.44 7.21 -10.66
N ILE A 19 -12.28 7.23 -9.61
CA ILE A 19 -11.86 7.53 -8.24
C ILE A 19 -11.94 6.22 -7.47
N LEU A 20 -10.80 5.72 -6.99
CA LEU A 20 -10.75 4.60 -6.04
C LEU A 20 -10.57 5.19 -4.64
N ALA A 21 -11.53 4.96 -3.76
CA ALA A 21 -11.39 5.15 -2.32
C ALA A 21 -11.34 3.77 -1.66
N ALA A 22 -10.25 3.47 -0.97
CA ALA A 22 -10.09 2.22 -0.21
C ALA A 22 -9.86 2.53 1.26
N ASN A 23 -10.65 1.88 2.13
CA ASN A 23 -10.46 1.89 3.57
C ASN A 23 -9.85 0.55 4.00
N ARG A 24 -8.81 0.59 4.84
CA ARG A 24 -8.24 -0.60 5.49
C ARG A 24 -7.91 -0.29 6.94
N ASP A 25 -8.28 -1.20 7.82
CA ASP A 25 -8.10 -1.11 9.27
C ASP A 25 -6.64 -1.34 9.68
N GLU A 26 -6.06 -0.39 10.43
CA GLU A 26 -4.65 -0.39 10.86
C GLU A 26 -4.48 -0.01 12.34
N PHE A 27 -3.34 -0.32 12.95
CA PHE A 27 -2.97 0.23 14.25
C PHE A 27 -2.54 1.70 14.13
N TYR A 28 -3.16 2.61 14.88
CA TYR A 28 -2.89 4.05 14.82
C TYR A 28 -1.41 4.44 15.02
N ASN A 29 -0.65 3.65 15.80
CA ASN A 29 0.76 3.91 16.08
C ASN A 29 1.72 3.32 15.04
N ARG A 30 1.25 2.62 13.99
CA ARG A 30 2.14 2.07 12.97
C ARG A 30 2.73 3.21 12.12
N PRO A 31 4.07 3.38 12.10
CA PRO A 31 4.68 4.40 11.28
C PRO A 31 4.56 4.03 9.80
N THR A 32 4.18 5.00 8.96
CA THR A 32 4.06 4.84 7.51
C THR A 32 4.50 6.12 6.80
N LYS A 33 5.08 5.99 5.61
CA LYS A 33 5.33 7.12 4.70
C LYS A 33 4.05 7.42 3.94
N ALA A 34 3.69 8.71 3.86
CA ALA A 34 2.63 9.19 2.98
C ALA A 34 2.89 8.82 1.50
N ALA A 35 1.83 8.76 0.70
CA ALA A 35 1.92 8.26 -0.67
C ALA A 35 2.81 9.16 -1.56
N ASP A 36 3.85 8.54 -2.12
CA ASP A 36 4.91 9.19 -2.89
C ASP A 36 5.48 8.21 -3.94
N PHE A 37 6.26 8.70 -4.89
CA PHE A 37 7.00 7.83 -5.80
C PHE A 37 8.14 7.13 -5.06
N TRP A 38 8.39 5.85 -5.37
CA TRP A 38 9.43 5.09 -4.69
C TRP A 38 10.82 5.53 -5.14
N ALA A 39 11.77 5.58 -4.20
CA ALA A 39 13.16 5.96 -4.48
C ALA A 39 13.92 4.89 -5.28
N SER A 40 13.61 3.61 -5.06
CA SER A 40 14.05 2.48 -5.88
C SER A 40 13.39 2.49 -7.26
N ASN A 41 12.07 2.71 -7.31
CA ASN A 41 11.27 2.55 -8.50
C ASN A 41 10.29 3.72 -8.73
N SER A 42 10.79 4.79 -9.35
CA SER A 42 10.00 6.01 -9.57
C SER A 42 8.75 5.82 -10.46
N GLU A 43 8.51 4.65 -11.04
CA GLU A 43 7.26 4.34 -11.75
C GLU A 43 6.09 4.03 -10.81
N ILE A 44 6.35 3.66 -9.54
CA ILE A 44 5.35 3.23 -8.55
C ILE A 44 5.03 4.37 -7.59
N LEU A 45 3.74 4.67 -7.42
CA LEU A 45 3.19 5.60 -6.43
C LEU A 45 2.42 4.80 -5.37
N SER A 46 2.87 4.84 -4.12
CA SER A 46 2.11 4.36 -2.96
C SER A 46 2.61 4.95 -1.65
N GLY A 47 1.87 4.77 -0.55
CA GLY A 47 2.46 4.84 0.79
C GLY A 47 3.44 3.68 1.01
N LEU A 48 4.32 3.82 2.01
CA LEU A 48 5.23 2.75 2.41
C LEU A 48 5.07 2.46 3.90
N ASP A 49 5.18 1.19 4.27
CA ASP A 49 5.31 0.75 5.65
C ASP A 49 6.69 1.14 6.21
N LEU A 50 6.73 1.57 7.47
CA LEU A 50 7.95 1.92 8.20
C LEU A 50 8.04 1.18 9.55
N GLU A 51 7.16 0.19 9.78
CA GLU A 51 7.23 -0.69 10.94
C GLU A 51 8.45 -1.62 10.85
N GLU A 52 9.17 -1.78 11.97
CA GLU A 52 10.42 -2.53 12.04
C GLU A 52 10.22 -4.01 11.64
N GLY A 53 10.97 -4.48 10.64
CA GLY A 53 10.81 -5.81 10.03
C GLY A 53 9.66 -5.91 9.02
N LYS A 54 9.14 -4.77 8.54
CA LYS A 54 8.08 -4.64 7.49
C LYS A 54 8.34 -3.48 6.52
N GLU A 55 9.47 -2.77 6.64
CA GLU A 55 9.79 -1.54 5.92
C GLU A 55 9.73 -1.72 4.40
N GLY A 56 9.30 -0.67 3.69
CA GLY A 56 9.19 -0.70 2.23
C GLY A 56 8.02 -1.51 1.68
N GLY A 57 7.23 -2.17 2.53
CA GLY A 57 5.97 -2.78 2.14
C GLY A 57 4.91 -1.75 1.71
N SER A 58 3.96 -2.16 0.88
CA SER A 58 2.83 -1.36 0.42
C SER A 58 1.55 -2.18 0.31
N TRP A 59 0.42 -1.54 0.63
CA TRP A 59 -0.92 -2.16 0.60
C TRP A 59 -1.72 -1.83 -0.65
N LEU A 60 -1.44 -0.69 -1.29
CA LEU A 60 -2.18 -0.17 -2.43
C LEU A 60 -1.29 0.80 -3.20
N GLY A 61 -0.95 0.44 -4.43
CA GLY A 61 -0.10 1.25 -5.31
C GLY A 61 -0.64 1.31 -6.73
N ILE A 62 -0.26 2.37 -7.44
CA ILE A 62 -0.54 2.56 -8.86
C ILE A 62 0.76 2.94 -9.57
N ASN A 63 0.98 2.43 -10.78
CA ASN A 63 2.11 2.87 -11.60
C ASN A 63 1.71 3.95 -12.62
N LYS A 64 2.69 4.70 -13.17
CA LYS A 64 2.43 5.75 -14.17
C LYS A 64 1.71 5.26 -15.44
N ARG A 65 1.66 3.95 -15.67
CA ARG A 65 0.91 3.29 -16.77
C ARG A 65 -0.54 2.96 -16.40
N GLY A 66 -1.02 3.38 -15.24
CA GLY A 66 -2.39 3.15 -14.77
C GLY A 66 -2.69 1.72 -14.29
N LYS A 67 -1.68 0.87 -14.10
CA LYS A 67 -1.88 -0.43 -13.43
C LYS A 67 -1.94 -0.21 -11.93
N LEU A 68 -3.00 -0.70 -11.30
CA LEU A 68 -3.22 -0.64 -9.86
C LEU A 68 -3.09 -2.04 -9.24
N ALA A 69 -2.48 -2.11 -8.05
CA ALA A 69 -2.34 -3.33 -7.25
C ALA A 69 -2.78 -3.04 -5.81
N ALA A 70 -3.52 -3.98 -5.20
CA ALA A 70 -4.07 -3.84 -3.86
C ALA A 70 -3.97 -5.17 -3.10
N LEU A 71 -3.57 -5.13 -1.84
CA LEU A 71 -3.55 -6.29 -0.94
C LEU A 71 -4.82 -6.31 -0.08
N THR A 72 -5.74 -7.20 -0.43
CA THR A 72 -6.89 -7.51 0.42
C THR A 72 -6.44 -8.23 1.69
N ASN A 73 -7.05 -7.89 2.83
CA ASN A 73 -6.73 -8.57 4.10
C ASN A 73 -7.23 -10.02 4.06
N TYR A 74 -6.32 -10.98 4.23
CA TYR A 74 -6.65 -12.33 4.67
C TYR A 74 -6.49 -12.40 6.19
N LEU A 75 -7.50 -12.90 6.91
CA LEU A 75 -7.54 -12.91 8.37
C LEU A 75 -7.15 -14.28 8.90
N GLU A 76 -5.87 -14.49 9.18
CA GLU A 76 -5.40 -15.70 9.86
C GLU A 76 -5.66 -15.61 11.36
N GLY A 77 -6.27 -16.66 11.93
CA GLY A 77 -6.65 -16.72 13.35
C GLY A 77 -5.49 -16.88 14.33
N ARG A 78 -4.23 -16.82 13.86
CA ARG A 78 -3.00 -16.85 14.65
C ARG A 78 -1.96 -15.96 13.97
N PRO A 79 -1.27 -15.05 14.68
CA PRO A 79 -0.12 -14.34 14.12
C PRO A 79 1.00 -15.31 13.76
N ASN A 80 1.46 -15.26 12.52
CA ASN A 80 2.69 -15.94 12.10
C ASN A 80 3.86 -14.96 12.25
N SER A 81 4.86 -15.31 13.07
CA SER A 81 6.11 -14.52 13.23
C SER A 81 6.90 -14.41 11.93
N ASP A 82 6.80 -15.42 11.08
CA ASP A 82 7.66 -15.62 9.92
C ASP A 82 7.03 -15.04 8.64
N ALA A 83 5.92 -14.28 8.80
CA ALA A 83 5.24 -13.61 7.70
C ALA A 83 6.07 -12.44 7.15
N GLN A 84 6.33 -12.47 5.84
CA GLN A 84 7.10 -11.46 5.11
C GLN A 84 6.47 -10.05 5.17
N GLY A 85 7.25 -9.04 4.77
CA GLY A 85 6.75 -7.69 4.47
C GLY A 85 5.64 -7.74 3.42
N ARG A 86 4.69 -6.78 3.49
CA ARG A 86 3.55 -6.78 2.57
C ARG A 86 3.91 -6.05 1.28
N GLY A 87 4.26 -6.77 0.21
CA GLY A 87 4.54 -6.13 -1.09
C GLY A 87 5.84 -5.31 -1.11
N GLU A 88 6.92 -5.94 -0.66
CA GLU A 88 8.30 -5.45 -0.62
C GLU A 88 8.91 -5.34 -2.03
N ASP A 89 9.81 -4.36 -2.24
CA ASP A 89 10.50 -4.17 -3.53
C ASP A 89 11.71 -5.11 -3.66
N GLN A 90 11.47 -6.34 -4.13
CA GLN A 90 12.48 -7.40 -4.25
C GLN A 90 13.46 -7.21 -5.43
N LEU A 91 13.69 -5.98 -5.89
CA LEU A 91 14.55 -5.64 -7.02
C LEU A 91 15.74 -4.77 -6.58
N GLY A 92 16.87 -5.43 -6.34
CA GLY A 92 18.21 -4.84 -6.41
C GLY A 92 18.86 -5.06 -7.77
#